data_AF-A0A7Z9UDC5-F1
#
_entry.id   AF-A0A7Z9UDC5-F1
#
_cell.length_a   1.000
_cell.length_b   1.000
_cell.length_c   1.000
_cell.angle_alpha   90.00
_cell.angle_beta   90.00
_cell.angle_gamma   90.00
#
_symmetry.space_group_name_H-M   'P 1'
#
loop_
_entity.id
_entity.type
_entity.pdbx_description
1 polymer ?
#
loop_
_entity_poly.entity_id
_entity_poly.type
_entity_poly.pdbx_seq_one_letter_code
_entity_poly.pdbx_strand_id
1 'polypeptide(L)'
;ITGQPSLSVSVDQSRVARYGVAASEVLDFVEAIGGIRVGEVFEGQRVFPLVVRLPSTFREDVAAVSSVRIPTEGGVAVPLASLASVDLSEGSATINREWSRRLIRVQSNVSGRDPASFVNEARAAIDARVALPEGYVLEWGGQFENLERARTRLIIVVPAVLLMVFFLLYFSLKNLRDVVIIYTCIPFAAVGAIFALWWRDIPFSVS
;
A
#
# COMPACT_ATOMS: atom_id res chain seq x y z
N ILE A 1 -14.48 3.79 -1.38
CA ILE A 1 -13.23 4.36 -0.81
C ILE A 1 -13.52 5.85 -0.69
N THR A 2 -14.04 6.29 0.46
CA THR A 2 -14.29 7.71 0.72
C THR A 2 -12.94 8.39 0.92
N GLY A 3 -12.74 9.53 0.26
CA GLY A 3 -11.48 10.27 0.32
C GLY A 3 -11.27 10.97 1.66
N GLN A 4 -10.13 11.66 1.78
CA GLN A 4 -9.97 12.67 2.82
C GLN A 4 -10.65 13.95 2.34
N PRO A 5 -11.56 14.56 3.12
CA PRO A 5 -12.12 15.86 2.77
C PRO A 5 -10.99 16.88 2.72
N SER A 6 -10.89 17.57 1.58
CA SER A 6 -9.86 18.55 1.29
C SER A 6 -10.50 19.83 0.78
N LEU A 7 -10.00 20.98 1.25
CA LEU A 7 -10.39 22.28 0.74
C LEU A 7 -9.50 22.59 -0.48
N SER A 8 -10.09 22.61 -1.66
CA SER A 8 -9.40 22.98 -2.90
C SER A 8 -9.64 24.44 -3.20
N VAL A 9 -8.56 25.20 -3.41
CA VAL A 9 -8.62 26.59 -3.87
C VAL A 9 -8.11 26.64 -5.30
N SER A 10 -9.00 26.92 -6.24
CA SER A 10 -8.66 27.02 -7.67
C SER A 10 -8.65 28.48 -8.10
N VAL A 11 -7.46 29.02 -8.34
CA VAL A 11 -7.26 30.41 -8.75
C VAL A 11 -7.75 30.63 -10.19
N ASP A 12 -8.65 31.58 -10.40
CA ASP A 12 -9.18 31.92 -11.73
C ASP A 12 -8.31 33.01 -12.35
N GLN A 13 -7.42 32.60 -13.27
CA GLN A 13 -6.47 33.51 -13.93
C GLN A 13 -7.14 34.72 -14.57
N SER A 14 -8.37 34.57 -15.08
CA SER A 14 -9.09 35.68 -15.71
C SER A 14 -9.56 36.72 -14.70
N ARG A 15 -9.91 36.31 -13.49
CA ARG A 15 -10.31 37.20 -12.40
C ARG A 15 -9.10 37.89 -11.80
N VAL A 16 -8.02 37.15 -11.54
CA VAL A 16 -6.82 37.74 -10.93
C VAL A 16 -6.18 38.78 -11.86
N ALA A 17 -6.18 38.54 -13.17
CA ALA A 17 -5.72 39.52 -14.17
C ALA A 17 -6.54 40.82 -14.18
N ARG A 18 -7.86 40.77 -13.91
CA ARG A 18 -8.71 41.98 -13.85
C ARG A 18 -8.40 42.86 -12.65
N TYR A 19 -7.95 42.26 -11.55
CA TYR A 19 -7.60 42.97 -10.32
C TYR A 19 -6.11 43.30 -10.22
N GLY A 20 -5.30 42.94 -11.23
CA GLY A 20 -3.87 43.20 -11.24
C GLY A 20 -3.15 42.52 -10.08
N VAL A 21 -3.54 41.29 -9.73
CA VAL A 21 -2.91 40.50 -8.67
C VAL A 21 -2.18 39.32 -9.30
N ALA A 22 -1.03 38.93 -8.73
CA ALA A 22 -0.34 37.73 -9.19
C ALA A 22 -1.00 36.48 -8.59
N ALA A 23 -1.12 35.41 -9.38
CA ALA A 23 -1.65 34.13 -8.87
C ALA A 23 -0.80 33.58 -7.70
N SER A 24 0.51 33.84 -7.69
CA SER A 24 1.40 33.49 -6.59
C SER A 24 1.03 34.20 -5.29
N GLU A 25 0.70 35.50 -5.34
CA GLU A 25 0.29 36.24 -4.14
C GLU A 25 -0.99 35.66 -3.55
N VAL A 26 -1.96 35.29 -4.40
CA VAL A 26 -3.18 34.60 -3.94
C VAL A 26 -2.84 33.29 -3.23
N LEU A 27 -1.92 32.51 -3.80
CA LEU A 27 -1.48 31.23 -3.22
C LEU A 27 -0.71 31.42 -1.90
N ASP A 28 0.09 32.48 -1.76
CA ASP A 28 0.79 32.82 -0.52
C ASP A 28 -0.22 33.09 0.61
N PHE A 29 -1.30 33.82 0.32
CA PHE A 29 -2.39 34.02 1.29
C PHE A 29 -3.12 32.72 1.65
N VAL A 30 -3.28 31.81 0.69
CA VAL A 30 -3.85 30.47 0.94
C VAL A 30 -2.90 29.64 1.80
N GLU A 31 -1.58 29.71 1.59
CA GLU A 31 -0.59 29.03 2.42
C GLU A 31 -0.59 29.57 3.86
N ALA A 32 -0.79 30.88 4.02
CA ALA A 32 -0.92 31.53 5.33
C ALA A 32 -2.13 31.03 6.15
N ILE A 33 -3.12 30.36 5.53
CA ILE A 33 -4.19 29.65 6.25
C ILE A 33 -3.60 28.46 7.01
N GLY A 34 -2.72 27.68 6.38
CA GLY A 34 -2.01 26.55 6.96
C GLY A 34 -0.88 26.96 7.91
N GLY A 35 -0.26 28.11 7.64
CA GLY A 35 0.86 28.67 8.38
C GLY A 35 2.15 28.54 7.59
N ILE A 36 2.82 29.67 7.36
CA ILE A 36 4.07 29.76 6.59
C ILE A 36 5.24 29.86 7.57
N ARG A 37 6.22 28.97 7.43
CA ARG A 37 7.46 29.04 8.21
C ARG A 37 8.37 30.14 7.64
N VAL A 38 8.58 31.21 8.40
CA VAL A 38 9.38 32.37 7.98
C VAL A 38 10.79 32.41 8.59
N GLY A 39 11.08 31.52 9.54
CA GLY A 39 12.41 31.44 10.14
C GLY A 39 12.50 30.50 11.33
N GLU A 40 13.56 30.71 12.12
CA GLU A 40 13.87 29.98 13.34
C GLU A 40 14.27 30.96 14.44
N VAL A 41 13.82 30.69 15.66
CA VAL A 41 14.20 31.42 16.88
C VAL A 41 15.06 30.50 17.73
N PHE A 42 16.22 30.99 18.13
CA PHE A 42 17.17 30.26 18.96
C PHE A 42 17.03 30.69 20.42
N GLU A 43 16.76 29.74 21.31
CA GLU A 43 16.72 29.94 22.75
C GLU A 43 17.76 29.02 23.41
N GLY A 44 18.98 29.54 23.58
CA GLY A 44 20.12 28.76 24.05
C GLY A 44 20.50 27.66 23.05
N GLN A 45 20.24 26.40 23.40
CA GLN A 45 20.46 25.23 22.54
C GLN A 45 19.17 24.71 21.87
N ARG A 46 18.01 25.36 22.10
CA ARG A 46 16.73 24.98 21.50
C ARG A 46 16.44 25.83 20.27
N VAL A 47 15.87 25.20 19.25
CA VAL A 47 15.48 25.86 17.99
C VAL A 47 13.96 25.73 17.83
N PHE A 48 13.28 26.86 17.66
CA PHE A 48 11.83 26.94 17.47
C PHE A 48 11.51 27.50 16.08
N PRO A 49 10.56 26.92 15.33
CA PRO A 49 10.14 27.50 14.05
C PRO A 49 9.30 28.77 14.27
N LEU A 50 9.63 29.85 13.55
CA LEU A 50 8.80 31.06 13.47
C LEU A 50 7.81 30.89 12.33
N VAL A 51 6.50 30.99 12.63
CA VAL A 51 5.42 30.76 11.68
C VAL A 51 4.49 31.96 11.61
N VAL A 52 4.18 32.44 10.40
CA VAL A 52 3.14 33.44 10.13
C VAL A 52 1.87 32.69 9.73
N ARG A 53 0.76 33.01 10.40
CA ARG A 53 -0.53 32.39 10.11
C ARG A 53 -1.65 33.40 10.21
N LEU A 54 -2.69 33.22 9.40
CA LEU A 54 -3.93 34.00 9.53
C LEU A 54 -4.62 33.74 10.88
N PRO A 55 -5.31 34.75 11.45
CA PRO A 55 -6.15 34.59 12.63
C PRO A 55 -7.22 33.50 12.45
N SER A 56 -7.60 32.82 13.54
CA SER A 56 -8.54 31.68 13.47
C SER A 56 -9.87 32.01 12.80
N THR A 57 -10.35 33.24 12.98
CA THR A 57 -11.61 33.74 12.40
C THR A 57 -11.69 33.67 10.87
N PHE A 58 -10.56 33.59 10.18
CA PHE A 58 -10.49 33.51 8.71
C PHE A 58 -10.29 32.08 8.17
N ARG A 59 -10.32 31.07 9.04
CA ARG A 59 -9.93 29.69 8.72
C ARG A 59 -10.73 28.62 9.48
N GLU A 60 -11.86 29.00 10.08
CA GLU A 60 -12.75 28.09 10.79
C GLU A 60 -13.70 27.35 9.83
N ASP A 61 -14.20 28.04 8.80
CA ASP A 61 -15.08 27.46 7.80
C ASP A 61 -14.75 27.95 6.38
N VAL A 62 -15.44 27.35 5.40
CA VAL A 62 -15.25 27.67 3.97
C VAL A 62 -15.62 29.12 3.67
N ALA A 63 -16.65 29.66 4.32
CA ALA A 63 -17.10 31.03 4.11
C ALA A 63 -16.06 32.04 4.62
N ALA A 64 -15.47 31.79 5.78
CA ALA A 64 -14.40 32.57 6.38
C ALA A 64 -13.17 32.60 5.49
N VAL A 65 -12.76 31.43 4.96
CA VAL A 65 -11.66 31.34 3.99
C VAL A 65 -11.97 32.15 2.72
N SER A 66 -13.18 32.02 2.20
CA SER A 66 -13.60 32.76 1.00
C SER A 66 -13.64 34.29 1.19
N SER A 67 -13.76 34.76 2.44
CA SER A 67 -13.82 36.17 2.82
C SER A 67 -12.44 36.82 3.07
N VAL A 68 -11.35 36.03 3.04
CA VAL A 68 -9.97 36.54 3.22
C VAL A 68 -9.70 37.64 2.21
N ARG A 69 -9.26 38.80 2.69
CA ARG A 69 -8.99 39.96 1.85
C ARG A 69 -7.55 39.95 1.36
N ILE A 70 -7.38 39.99 0.04
CA ILE A 70 -6.09 40.04 -0.64
C ILE A 70 -5.90 41.46 -1.18
N PRO A 71 -4.79 42.14 -0.84
CA PRO A 71 -4.50 43.46 -1.36
C PRO A 71 -4.25 43.40 -2.87
N THR A 72 -4.75 44.39 -3.61
CA THR A 72 -4.46 44.55 -5.05
C THR A 72 -3.46 45.67 -5.26
N GLU A 73 -2.76 45.67 -6.40
CA GLU A 73 -1.89 46.80 -6.81
C GLU A 73 -2.66 48.14 -6.86
N GLY A 74 -3.96 48.10 -7.12
CA GLY A 74 -4.85 49.27 -7.10
C GLY A 74 -5.20 49.79 -5.70
N GLY A 75 -4.64 49.23 -4.62
CA GLY A 75 -4.85 49.65 -3.24
C GLY A 75 -6.19 49.21 -2.62
N VAL A 76 -7.05 48.55 -3.39
CA VAL A 76 -8.31 47.97 -2.91
C VAL A 76 -8.06 46.53 -2.51
N ALA A 77 -8.53 46.10 -1.33
CA ALA A 77 -8.46 44.70 -0.93
C ALA A 77 -9.72 43.96 -1.39
N VAL A 78 -9.55 42.86 -2.12
CA VAL A 78 -10.65 42.05 -2.67
C VAL A 78 -10.74 40.70 -1.95
N PRO A 79 -11.95 40.15 -1.74
CA PRO A 79 -12.09 38.85 -1.09
C PRO A 79 -11.58 37.73 -2.00
N LEU A 80 -11.06 36.65 -1.39
CA LEU A 80 -10.56 35.46 -2.10
C LEU A 80 -11.60 34.88 -3.05
N ALA A 81 -12.89 34.88 -2.69
CA ALA A 81 -13.99 34.44 -3.54
C ALA A 81 -14.08 35.17 -4.90
N SER A 82 -13.60 36.41 -4.97
CA SER A 82 -13.54 37.19 -6.22
C SER A 82 -12.38 36.77 -7.13
N LEU A 83 -11.37 36.07 -6.59
CA LEU A 83 -10.14 35.69 -7.28
C LEU A 83 -10.03 34.17 -7.54
N ALA A 84 -10.64 33.34 -6.68
CA ALA A 84 -10.54 31.88 -6.72
C ALA A 84 -11.87 31.21 -6.34
N SER A 85 -12.10 29.98 -6.82
CA SER A 85 -13.15 29.11 -6.27
C SER A 85 -12.61 28.33 -5.07
N VAL A 86 -13.44 28.19 -4.03
CA VAL A 86 -13.11 27.44 -2.83
C VAL A 86 -14.12 26.32 -2.70
N ASP A 87 -13.69 25.09 -2.96
CA ASP A 87 -14.56 23.92 -3.07
C ASP A 87 -14.10 22.83 -2.11
N LEU A 88 -15.06 22.19 -1.44
CA LEU A 88 -14.77 21.05 -0.56
C LEU A 88 -14.86 19.78 -1.39
N SER A 89 -13.71 19.13 -1.60
CA SER A 89 -13.57 17.98 -2.47
C SER A 89 -12.97 16.79 -1.73
N GLU A 90 -13.40 15.58 -2.08
CA GLU A 90 -12.78 14.36 -1.55
C GLU A 90 -11.49 14.06 -2.32
N GLY A 91 -10.35 14.20 -1.64
CA GLY A 91 -9.03 13.88 -2.15
C GLY A 91 -8.53 12.50 -1.73
N SER A 92 -7.46 12.02 -2.35
CA SER A 92 -6.79 10.80 -1.91
C SER A 92 -6.02 11.05 -0.61
N ALA A 93 -6.40 10.36 0.47
CA ALA A 93 -5.67 10.42 1.75
C ALA A 93 -4.22 9.95 1.64
N THR A 94 -3.96 8.92 0.82
CA THR A 94 -2.60 8.38 0.60
C THR A 94 -2.54 7.71 -0.76
N ILE A 95 -1.49 8.01 -1.53
CA ILE A 95 -1.24 7.34 -2.80
C ILE A 95 -0.13 6.31 -2.61
N ASN A 96 -0.52 5.06 -2.39
CA ASN A 96 0.41 3.95 -2.28
C ASN A 96 0.96 3.56 -3.65
N ARG A 97 2.27 3.29 -3.70
CA ARG A 97 2.96 2.86 -4.91
C ARG A 97 3.92 1.73 -4.61
N GLU A 98 4.03 0.81 -5.56
CA GLU A 98 5.04 -0.25 -5.58
C GLU A 98 5.54 -0.38 -7.01
N TRP A 99 6.87 -0.45 -7.20
CA TRP A 99 7.50 -0.43 -8.53
C TRP A 99 7.02 0.71 -9.44
N SER A 100 6.82 1.91 -8.86
CA SER A 100 6.28 3.10 -9.55
C SER A 100 4.83 2.99 -10.06
N ARG A 101 4.13 1.90 -9.76
CA ARG A 101 2.71 1.71 -10.09
C ARG A 101 1.85 2.03 -8.88
N ARG A 102 0.72 2.72 -9.09
CA ARG A 102 -0.25 2.97 -8.01
C ARG A 102 -0.94 1.65 -7.68
N LEU A 103 -1.10 1.38 -6.39
CA LEU A 103 -1.79 0.17 -5.92
C LEU A 103 -2.82 0.51 -4.84
N ILE A 104 -3.83 -0.34 -4.76
CA ILE A 104 -4.78 -0.37 -3.66
C ILE A 104 -4.57 -1.70 -2.94
N ARG A 105 -4.21 -1.63 -1.65
CA ARG A 105 -3.98 -2.83 -0.84
C ARG A 105 -5.28 -3.25 -0.18
N VAL A 106 -5.74 -4.46 -0.51
CA VAL A 106 -6.85 -5.12 0.21
C VAL A 106 -6.23 -6.14 1.15
N GLN A 107 -6.43 -5.97 2.45
CA GLN A 107 -5.91 -6.88 3.47
C GLN A 107 -7.04 -7.75 4.00
N SER A 108 -6.78 -9.05 4.11
CA SER A 108 -7.67 -10.01 4.76
C SER A 108 -6.83 -10.85 5.71
N ASN A 109 -7.28 -10.97 6.95
CA ASN A 109 -6.65 -11.85 7.93
C ASN A 109 -7.43 -13.16 7.97
N VAL A 110 -6.74 -14.27 7.67
CA VAL A 110 -7.34 -15.60 7.64
C VAL A 110 -7.02 -16.29 8.96
N SER A 111 -8.05 -16.74 9.67
CA SER A 111 -7.91 -17.48 10.93
C SER A 111 -8.79 -18.73 10.90
N GLY A 112 -8.33 -19.80 11.55
CA GLY A 112 -9.08 -21.06 11.66
C GLY A 112 -9.21 -21.90 10.38
N ARG A 113 -8.51 -21.55 9.30
CA ARG A 113 -8.48 -22.33 8.05
C ARG A 113 -7.13 -22.20 7.33
N ASP A 114 -6.88 -23.12 6.40
CA ASP A 114 -5.68 -23.12 5.54
C ASP A 114 -5.62 -21.87 4.63
N PRO A 115 -4.55 -21.06 4.70
CA PRO A 115 -4.35 -19.90 3.84
C PRO A 115 -4.32 -20.23 2.35
N ALA A 116 -3.76 -21.37 1.96
CA ALA A 116 -3.64 -21.73 0.54
C ALA A 116 -5.02 -22.00 -0.07
N SER A 117 -5.85 -22.78 0.64
CA SER A 117 -7.24 -23.05 0.25
C SER A 117 -8.08 -21.78 0.16
N PHE A 118 -7.94 -20.86 1.13
CA PHE A 118 -8.64 -19.57 1.11
C PHE A 118 -8.28 -18.74 -0.13
N VAL A 119 -6.99 -18.61 -0.45
CA VAL A 119 -6.55 -17.82 -1.61
C VAL A 119 -7.03 -18.43 -2.92
N ASN A 120 -7.02 -19.77 -3.04
CA ASN A 120 -7.51 -20.44 -4.23
C ASN A 120 -9.01 -20.22 -4.46
N GLU A 121 -9.82 -20.34 -3.40
CA GLU A 121 -11.26 -20.03 -3.45
C GLU A 121 -11.51 -18.56 -3.79
N ALA A 122 -10.79 -17.65 -3.13
CA ALA A 122 -10.95 -16.22 -3.33
C ALA A 122 -10.54 -15.79 -4.74
N ARG A 123 -9.45 -16.37 -5.29
CA ARG A 123 -9.04 -16.17 -6.68
C ARG A 123 -10.14 -16.62 -7.64
N ALA A 124 -10.65 -17.84 -7.50
CA ALA A 124 -11.73 -18.34 -8.35
C ALA A 124 -13.00 -17.49 -8.27
N ALA A 125 -13.36 -17.01 -7.06
CA ALA A 125 -14.51 -16.14 -6.87
C ALA A 125 -14.32 -14.75 -7.50
N ILE A 126 -13.11 -14.18 -7.41
CA ILE A 126 -12.78 -12.88 -8.01
C ILE A 126 -12.77 -12.99 -9.53
N ASP A 127 -12.12 -14.01 -10.09
CA ASP A 127 -12.05 -14.24 -11.53
C ASP A 127 -13.45 -14.43 -12.14
N ALA A 128 -14.40 -15.00 -11.38
CA ALA A 128 -15.78 -15.23 -11.83
C ALA A 128 -16.70 -14.01 -11.69
N ARG A 129 -16.46 -13.11 -10.72
CA ARG A 129 -17.40 -12.05 -10.34
C ARG A 129 -16.90 -10.63 -10.60
N VAL A 130 -15.60 -10.45 -10.79
CA VAL A 130 -14.96 -9.14 -10.90
C VAL A 130 -14.32 -9.01 -12.27
N ALA A 131 -14.93 -8.19 -13.13
CA ALA A 131 -14.31 -7.75 -14.36
C ALA A 131 -13.33 -6.61 -14.03
N LEU A 132 -12.03 -6.87 -14.16
CA LEU A 132 -11.00 -5.84 -14.00
C LEU A 132 -10.95 -4.96 -15.27
N PRO A 133 -10.99 -3.62 -15.15
CA PRO A 133 -10.76 -2.74 -16.27
C PRO A 133 -9.36 -2.92 -16.86
N GLU A 134 -9.19 -2.52 -18.13
CA GLU A 134 -7.87 -2.58 -18.78
C GLU A 134 -6.80 -1.81 -17.99
N GLY A 135 -5.59 -2.39 -17.92
CA GLY A 135 -4.46 -1.82 -17.20
C GLY A 135 -4.42 -2.13 -15.69
N TYR A 136 -5.45 -2.75 -15.12
CA TYR A 136 -5.42 -3.25 -13.75
C TYR A 136 -4.88 -4.67 -13.70
N VAL A 137 -3.99 -4.92 -12.75
CA VAL A 137 -3.45 -6.25 -12.46
C VAL A 137 -3.74 -6.56 -11.00
N LEU A 138 -4.15 -7.80 -10.75
CA LEU A 138 -4.38 -8.32 -9.41
C LEU A 138 -3.23 -9.25 -9.02
N GLU A 139 -2.55 -8.91 -7.94
CA GLU A 139 -1.45 -9.68 -7.39
C GLU A 139 -1.76 -10.10 -5.96
N TRP A 140 -1.41 -11.34 -5.63
CA TRP A 140 -1.57 -11.90 -4.29
C TRP A 140 -0.22 -11.87 -3.59
N GLY A 141 -0.14 -11.10 -2.50
CA GLY A 141 1.09 -10.96 -1.71
C GLY A 141 0.96 -11.50 -0.29
N GLY A 142 2.01 -11.30 0.50
CA GLY A 142 2.05 -11.64 1.93
C GLY A 142 2.50 -13.07 2.20
N GLN A 143 1.91 -13.71 3.21
CA GLN A 143 2.33 -15.07 3.63
C GLN A 143 2.10 -16.13 2.55
N PHE A 144 1.08 -15.94 1.69
CA PHE A 144 0.80 -16.85 0.58
C PHE A 144 1.96 -16.89 -0.43
N GLU A 145 2.56 -15.74 -0.74
CA GLU A 145 3.70 -15.67 -1.66
C GLU A 145 4.92 -16.44 -1.12
N ASN A 146 5.17 -16.35 0.19
CA ASN A 146 6.22 -17.14 0.84
C ASN A 146 5.93 -18.65 0.78
N LEU A 147 4.67 -19.05 0.96
CA LEU A 147 4.23 -20.43 0.85
C LEU A 147 4.40 -20.96 -0.58
N GLU A 148 4.06 -20.17 -1.60
CA GLU A 148 4.23 -20.52 -3.01
C GLU A 148 5.72 -20.64 -3.39
N ARG A 149 6.57 -19.74 -2.89
CA ARG A 149 8.03 -19.82 -3.04
C ARG A 149 8.60 -21.08 -2.37
N ALA A 150 8.16 -21.39 -1.15
CA ALA A 150 8.59 -22.59 -0.43
C ALA A 150 8.14 -23.88 -1.13
N ARG A 151 6.89 -23.95 -1.59
CA ARG A 151 6.34 -25.08 -2.36
C ARG A 151 7.14 -25.34 -3.63
N THR A 152 7.41 -24.29 -4.40
CA THR A 152 8.17 -24.40 -5.66
C THR A 152 9.56 -24.94 -5.40
N ARG A 153 10.23 -24.48 -4.34
CA ARG A 153 11.54 -24.99 -3.92
C ARG A 153 11.46 -26.47 -3.53
N LEU A 154 10.48 -26.88 -2.73
CA LEU A 154 10.35 -28.28 -2.28
C LEU A 154 10.11 -29.24 -3.44
N ILE A 155 9.30 -28.86 -4.43
CA ILE A 155 9.05 -29.67 -5.63
C ILE A 155 10.35 -29.96 -6.40
N ILE A 156 11.34 -29.05 -6.35
CA ILE A 156 12.63 -29.24 -7.02
C ILE A 156 13.62 -29.97 -6.11
N VAL A 157 13.72 -29.56 -4.85
CA VAL A 157 14.74 -30.07 -3.92
C VAL A 157 14.45 -31.50 -3.49
N VAL A 158 13.20 -31.87 -3.24
CA VAL A 158 12.86 -33.23 -2.76
C VAL A 158 13.26 -34.31 -3.77
N PRO A 159 12.89 -34.22 -5.08
CA PRO A 159 13.35 -35.18 -6.08
C PRO A 159 14.88 -35.21 -6.23
N ALA A 160 15.54 -34.05 -6.18
CA ALA A 160 17.00 -33.98 -6.29
C ALA A 160 17.70 -34.73 -5.15
N VAL A 161 17.26 -34.53 -3.90
CA VAL A 161 17.78 -35.25 -2.74
C VAL A 161 17.46 -36.75 -2.82
N LEU A 162 16.24 -37.10 -3.23
CA LEU A 162 15.82 -38.49 -3.41
C LEU A 162 16.66 -39.23 -4.45
N LEU A 163 17.05 -38.57 -5.55
CA LEU A 163 18.00 -39.10 -6.53
C LEU A 163 19.41 -39.21 -5.95
N MET A 164 19.88 -38.20 -5.23
CA MET A 164 21.20 -38.22 -4.59
C MET A 164 21.35 -39.38 -3.61
N VAL A 165 20.34 -39.61 -2.76
CA VAL A 165 20.30 -40.75 -1.83
C VAL A 165 20.28 -42.08 -2.59
N PHE A 166 19.53 -42.18 -3.68
CA PHE A 166 19.52 -43.37 -4.52
C PHE A 166 20.93 -43.71 -5.04
N PHE A 167 21.65 -42.72 -5.57
CA PHE A 167 23.03 -42.91 -6.05
C PHE A 167 24.00 -43.30 -4.93
N LEU A 168 23.89 -42.67 -3.76
CA LEU A 168 24.70 -43.02 -2.58
C LEU A 168 24.48 -44.48 -2.16
N LEU A 169 23.23 -44.92 -2.10
CA LEU A 169 22.89 -46.31 -1.78
C LEU A 169 23.41 -47.26 -2.86
N TYR A 170 23.29 -46.90 -4.13
CA TYR A 170 23.79 -47.71 -5.25
C TYR A 170 25.32 -47.87 -5.21
N PHE A 171 26.07 -46.80 -4.92
CA PHE A 171 27.53 -46.90 -4.79
C PHE A 171 27.98 -47.72 -3.59
N SER A 172 27.23 -47.66 -2.48
CA SER A 172 27.53 -48.41 -1.26
C SER A 172 27.27 -49.92 -1.43
N LEU A 173 26.08 -50.27 -1.93
CA LEU A 173 25.62 -51.66 -2.00
C LEU A 173 26.03 -52.36 -3.31
N LYS A 174 26.27 -51.60 -4.39
CA LYS A 174 26.56 -52.10 -5.76
C LYS A 174 25.54 -53.12 -6.28
N ASN A 175 24.38 -53.24 -5.66
CA ASN A 175 23.31 -54.16 -6.00
C ASN A 175 21.99 -53.40 -6.07
N LEU A 176 21.41 -53.32 -7.27
CA LEU A 176 20.18 -52.58 -7.53
C LEU A 176 18.98 -53.13 -6.74
N ARG A 177 18.94 -54.45 -6.49
CA ARG A 177 17.83 -55.08 -5.75
C ARG A 177 17.78 -54.58 -4.30
N ASP A 178 18.92 -54.55 -3.64
CA ASP A 178 19.02 -54.14 -2.24
C ASP A 178 18.69 -52.65 -2.08
N VAL A 179 19.13 -51.82 -3.03
CA VAL A 179 18.82 -50.37 -3.08
C VAL A 179 17.31 -50.14 -3.18
N VAL A 180 16.62 -50.82 -4.10
CA VAL A 180 15.17 -50.64 -4.30
C VAL A 180 14.37 -51.12 -3.09
N ILE A 181 14.79 -52.22 -2.45
CA ILE A 181 14.16 -52.71 -1.21
C ILE A 181 14.22 -51.63 -0.12
N ILE A 182 15.39 -51.04 0.11
CA ILE A 182 15.57 -49.96 1.10
C ILE A 182 14.79 -48.71 0.70
N TYR A 183 14.80 -48.35 -0.59
CA TYR A 183 14.12 -47.17 -1.10
C TYR A 183 12.59 -47.24 -0.92
N THR A 184 12.02 -48.45 -0.92
CA THR A 184 10.59 -48.69 -0.67
C THR A 184 10.16 -48.26 0.75
N CYS A 185 11.09 -48.18 1.71
CA CYS A 185 10.81 -47.67 3.04
C CYS A 185 10.46 -46.16 3.06
N ILE A 186 10.94 -45.39 2.09
CA ILE A 186 10.73 -43.93 2.01
C ILE A 186 9.24 -43.57 1.84
N PRO A 187 8.50 -44.09 0.83
CA PRO A 187 7.08 -43.80 0.71
C PRO A 187 6.26 -44.34 1.88
N PHE A 188 6.67 -45.48 2.47
CA PHE A 188 6.00 -46.04 3.65
C PHE A 188 6.12 -45.09 4.87
N ALA A 189 7.31 -44.53 5.10
CA ALA A 189 7.53 -43.54 6.14
C ALA A 189 6.72 -42.25 5.90
N ALA A 190 6.61 -41.81 4.64
CA ALA A 190 5.83 -40.62 4.28
C ALA A 190 4.33 -40.80 4.58
N VAL A 191 3.75 -41.97 4.29
CA VAL A 191 2.35 -42.28 4.63
C VAL A 191 2.13 -42.22 6.15
N GLY A 192 3.04 -42.79 6.93
CA GLY A 192 2.99 -42.72 8.40
C GLY A 192 3.05 -41.28 8.92
N ALA A 193 3.91 -40.44 8.33
CA ALA A 193 4.03 -39.04 8.70
C ALA A 193 2.74 -38.23 8.38
N ILE A 194 2.15 -38.43 7.19
CA ILE A 194 0.90 -37.77 6.79
C ILE A 194 -0.25 -38.19 7.71
N PHE A 195 -0.35 -39.50 8.02
CA PHE A 195 -1.36 -40.02 8.94
C PHE A 195 -1.23 -39.40 10.34
N ALA A 196 -0.01 -39.27 10.86
CA ALA A 196 0.24 -38.65 12.16
C ALA A 196 -0.12 -37.16 12.19
N LEU A 197 0.09 -36.43 11.09
CA LEU A 197 -0.32 -35.02 10.98
C LEU A 197 -1.84 -34.87 10.95
N TRP A 198 -2.52 -35.72 10.16
CA TRP A 198 -3.97 -35.74 10.08
C TRP A 198 -4.62 -36.08 11.42
N TRP A 199 -4.13 -37.13 12.10
CA TRP A 199 -4.63 -37.54 13.42
C TRP A 199 -4.50 -36.44 14.48
N ARG A 200 -3.50 -35.56 14.34
CA ARG A 200 -3.20 -34.49 15.29
C ARG A 200 -3.83 -33.15 14.90
N ASP A 201 -4.58 -33.11 13.79
CA ASP A 201 -5.18 -31.90 13.20
C ASP A 201 -4.16 -30.75 13.00
N ILE A 202 -2.91 -31.09 12.66
CA ILE A 202 -1.86 -30.09 12.41
C ILE A 202 -1.75 -29.86 10.90
N PRO A 203 -1.89 -28.61 10.41
CA PRO A 203 -1.71 -28.33 9.00
C PRO A 203 -0.26 -28.55 8.57
N PHE A 204 -0.08 -28.99 7.33
CA PHE A 204 1.25 -29.05 6.73
C PHE A 204 1.82 -27.63 6.60
N SER A 205 2.95 -27.37 7.26
CA SER A 205 3.55 -26.05 7.39
C SER A 205 5.06 -26.13 7.19
N VAL A 206 5.60 -25.17 6.45
CA VAL A 206 7.03 -24.92 6.31
C VAL A 206 7.27 -23.55 6.94
N SER A 207 7.60 -23.55 8.23
CA SER A 207 7.94 -22.32 8.96
C SER A 207 9.26 -21.74 8.49
#